data_AF-A0A094AD61-F1
#
_entry.id   AF-A0A094AD61-F1
#
_cell.length_a   1.000
_cell.length_b   1.000
_cell.length_c   1.000
_cell.angle_alpha   90.00
_cell.angle_beta   90.00
_cell.angle_gamma   90.00
#
_symmetry.space_group_name_H-M   'P 1'
#
loop_
_entity.id
_entity.type
_entity.pdbx_description
1 polymer ?
#
loop_
_entity_poly.entity_id
_entity_poly.type
_entity_poly.pdbx_seq_one_letter_code
_entity_poly.pdbx_strand_id
1 'polypeptide(L)'
;MGSQPSRPSHDDYTEKQAVEQMRQLALAAPGDRGNLEAGGNEKQRPKYVANGTSSLSIGDVWEWQEKLMDDPKNRLALSALSAADPKTVLQNRNVLTENQHIFSVKIPFEGAPITNQNSSGRCWIFAATNVFRVALMKRHNLEAFELSQSYLFFWDKLEKANWFLEQILDTADEDVEGRLVQRLLQSPVGDGGQWDMIVNLVNKYGLVPQVLYPDSFNASHSGTINNLLTTKLRENALTLRSLAATSSLS
;
A
#
# COMPACT_ATOMS: atom_id res chain seq x y z
N MET A 1 61.15 39.22 -13.59
CA MET A 1 61.11 37.74 -13.65
C MET A 1 59.75 37.33 -13.09
N GLY A 2 58.70 37.08 -13.84
CA GLY A 2 58.57 36.21 -15.02
C GLY A 2 57.43 35.23 -14.68
N SER A 3 56.19 35.69 -14.75
CA SER A 3 54.98 34.88 -14.56
C SER A 3 54.80 33.95 -15.76
N GLN A 4 54.89 32.64 -15.54
CA GLN A 4 54.47 31.63 -16.52
C GLN A 4 53.00 31.27 -16.25
N PRO A 5 52.06 31.50 -17.17
CA PRO A 5 50.75 30.88 -17.11
C PRO A 5 50.89 29.38 -17.39
N SER A 6 50.25 28.55 -16.56
CA SER A 6 50.14 27.12 -16.77
C SER A 6 49.54 26.84 -18.15
N ARG A 7 50.21 26.04 -18.97
CA ARG A 7 49.71 25.61 -20.28
C ARG A 7 48.34 24.92 -20.12
N PRO A 8 47.35 25.20 -20.98
CA PRO A 8 46.15 24.39 -21.03
C PRO A 8 46.54 22.98 -21.51
N SER A 9 46.21 21.96 -20.73
CA SER A 9 46.24 20.58 -21.20
C SER A 9 45.19 20.46 -22.31
N HIS A 10 45.66 20.12 -23.52
CA HIS A 10 44.81 19.62 -24.60
C HIS A 10 44.27 18.25 -24.17
N ASP A 11 43.17 18.28 -23.42
CA ASP A 11 42.22 17.18 -23.37
C ASP A 11 40.89 17.76 -23.84
N ASP A 12 40.78 17.91 -25.17
CA ASP A 12 39.51 18.05 -25.88
C ASP A 12 38.71 16.73 -25.82
N TYR A 13 38.68 16.07 -24.65
CA TYR A 13 37.61 15.13 -24.31
C TYR A 13 36.37 15.99 -24.14
N THR A 14 35.75 16.23 -25.28
CA THR A 14 35.00 17.44 -25.53
C THR A 14 33.76 17.38 -24.66
N GLU A 15 33.38 18.46 -24.01
CA GLU A 15 32.12 18.59 -23.28
C GLU A 15 30.93 18.07 -24.13
N LYS A 16 31.04 18.22 -25.47
CA LYS A 16 30.16 17.61 -26.47
C LYS A 16 30.14 16.08 -26.47
N GLN A 17 31.26 15.38 -26.31
CA GLN A 17 31.31 13.92 -26.21
C GLN A 17 30.70 13.42 -24.89
N ALA A 18 30.89 14.14 -23.78
CA ALA A 18 30.23 13.82 -22.51
C ALA A 18 28.72 14.06 -22.58
N VAL A 19 28.29 15.15 -23.21
CA VAL A 19 26.88 15.46 -23.48
C VAL A 19 26.27 14.47 -24.48
N GLU A 20 27.04 14.02 -25.48
CA GLU A 20 26.61 13.01 -26.44
C GLU A 20 26.49 11.63 -25.79
N GLN A 21 27.41 11.23 -24.91
CA GLN A 21 27.29 10.01 -24.10
C GLN A 21 26.10 10.09 -23.14
N MET A 22 25.88 11.22 -22.47
CA MET A 22 24.69 11.41 -21.63
C MET A 22 23.40 11.40 -22.46
N ARG A 23 23.41 11.94 -23.68
CA ARG A 23 22.30 11.83 -24.63
C ARG A 23 22.09 10.40 -25.11
N GLN A 24 23.14 9.64 -25.39
CA GLN A 24 23.05 8.23 -25.80
C GLN A 24 22.54 7.36 -24.65
N LEU A 25 22.96 7.64 -23.41
CA LEU A 25 22.43 7.00 -22.21
C LEU A 25 20.95 7.39 -21.94
N ALA A 26 20.56 8.63 -22.25
CA ALA A 26 19.18 9.11 -22.14
C ALA A 26 18.27 8.62 -23.29
N LEU A 27 18.79 8.47 -24.50
CA LEU A 27 18.10 7.88 -25.67
C LEU A 27 18.02 6.34 -25.58
N ALA A 28 18.89 5.73 -24.77
CA ALA A 28 18.79 4.33 -24.34
C ALA A 28 17.81 4.12 -23.18
N ALA A 29 17.10 5.15 -22.72
CA ALA A 29 15.86 4.98 -21.95
C ALA A 29 14.75 4.46 -22.90
N PRO A 30 13.86 3.56 -22.44
CA PRO A 30 13.26 2.54 -23.27
C PRO A 30 12.19 3.09 -24.23
N GLY A 31 12.65 3.50 -25.42
CA GLY A 31 11.85 3.68 -26.62
C GLY A 31 11.61 2.35 -27.35
N ASP A 32 11.27 1.31 -26.60
CA ASP A 32 10.49 0.18 -27.10
C ASP A 32 9.97 -0.55 -25.86
N ARG A 33 8.68 -0.39 -25.53
CA ARG A 33 7.98 -1.53 -24.93
C ARG A 33 7.82 -2.55 -26.06
N GLY A 34 8.94 -3.08 -26.53
CA GLY A 34 8.95 -4.34 -27.21
C GLY A 34 8.23 -5.25 -26.25
N ASN A 35 7.20 -5.95 -26.76
CA ASN A 35 6.58 -7.02 -26.02
C ASN A 35 7.70 -7.74 -25.28
N LEU A 36 7.62 -7.78 -23.95
CA LEU A 36 8.29 -8.82 -23.20
C LEU A 36 7.59 -10.12 -23.63
N GLU A 37 7.81 -10.53 -24.88
CA GLU A 37 7.80 -11.92 -25.22
C GLU A 37 8.79 -12.51 -24.25
N ALA A 38 8.26 -13.30 -23.33
CA ALA A 38 9.04 -14.15 -22.48
C ALA A 38 9.83 -15.09 -23.39
N GLY A 39 10.97 -14.60 -23.90
CA GLY A 39 11.96 -15.36 -24.66
C GLY A 39 12.72 -16.36 -23.78
N GLY A 40 12.18 -16.68 -22.59
CA GLY A 40 12.50 -17.92 -21.93
C GLY A 40 11.73 -19.01 -22.66
N ASN A 41 12.44 -19.79 -23.46
CA ASN A 41 11.98 -21.05 -24.04
C ASN A 41 11.07 -21.76 -23.02
N GLU A 42 9.74 -21.72 -23.18
CA GLU A 42 8.77 -22.20 -22.18
C GLU A 42 9.01 -23.67 -21.79
N LYS A 43 9.72 -24.39 -22.65
CA LYS A 43 10.16 -25.78 -22.47
C LYS A 43 11.34 -25.96 -21.50
N GLN A 44 11.94 -24.88 -21.00
CA GLN A 44 13.05 -24.88 -20.03
C GLN A 44 12.68 -24.29 -18.66
N ARG A 45 11.39 -24.14 -18.35
CA ARG A 45 11.01 -24.05 -16.92
C ARG A 45 11.36 -25.40 -16.30
N PRO A 46 12.16 -25.47 -15.21
CA PRO A 46 12.34 -26.72 -14.50
C PRO A 46 10.95 -27.21 -14.12
N LYS A 47 10.51 -28.32 -14.73
CA LYS A 47 9.26 -28.98 -14.36
C LYS A 47 9.44 -29.38 -12.90
N TYR A 48 8.68 -28.75 -12.01
CA TYR A 48 8.62 -29.21 -10.64
C TYR A 48 7.93 -30.58 -10.65
N VAL A 49 8.73 -31.63 -10.71
CA VAL A 49 8.29 -33.00 -10.47
C VAL A 49 8.29 -33.15 -8.96
N ALA A 50 7.10 -33.15 -8.37
CA ALA A 50 6.92 -33.48 -6.97
C ALA A 50 7.28 -34.97 -6.77
N ASN A 51 8.57 -35.27 -6.66
CA ASN A 51 9.00 -36.55 -6.12
C ASN A 51 8.64 -36.56 -4.64
N GLY A 52 7.87 -37.58 -4.24
CA GLY A 52 7.40 -37.75 -2.87
C GLY A 52 8.53 -37.57 -1.85
N THR A 53 8.28 -36.71 -0.86
CA THR A 53 9.14 -36.48 0.30
C THR A 53 10.64 -36.39 -0.01
N SER A 54 11.05 -35.48 -0.88
CA SER A 54 12.46 -35.08 -0.93
C SER A 54 12.76 -34.17 0.26
N SER A 55 13.21 -34.76 1.38
CA SER A 55 13.84 -33.98 2.45
C SER A 55 15.00 -33.20 1.86
N LEU A 56 15.12 -31.91 2.19
CA LEU A 56 16.25 -31.08 1.78
C LEU A 56 17.54 -31.69 2.36
N SER A 57 18.42 -32.23 1.51
CA SER A 57 19.67 -32.81 1.98
C SER A 57 20.71 -31.71 2.26
N ILE A 58 21.59 -31.95 3.23
CA ILE A 58 22.67 -31.00 3.54
C ILE A 58 23.64 -30.83 2.35
N GLY A 59 23.78 -31.87 1.52
CA GLY A 59 24.61 -31.85 0.32
C GLY A 59 24.05 -30.90 -0.73
N ASP A 60 22.73 -30.96 -0.98
CA ASP A 60 22.05 -30.07 -1.94
C ASP A 60 22.19 -28.60 -1.52
N VAL A 61 22.07 -28.31 -0.22
CA VAL A 61 22.23 -26.95 0.31
C VAL A 61 23.66 -26.44 0.12
N TRP A 62 24.66 -27.29 0.35
CA TRP A 62 26.06 -26.91 0.15
C TRP A 62 26.37 -26.65 -1.33
N GLU A 63 25.89 -27.51 -2.23
CA GLU A 63 26.04 -27.30 -3.68
C GLU A 63 25.38 -25.99 -4.13
N TRP A 64 24.19 -25.66 -3.62
CA TRP A 64 23.53 -24.40 -3.92
C TRP A 64 24.29 -23.20 -3.38
N GLN A 65 24.87 -23.30 -2.18
CA GLN A 65 25.68 -22.25 -1.59
C GLN A 65 26.94 -22.00 -2.41
N GLU A 66 27.67 -23.06 -2.80
CA GLU A 66 28.85 -22.93 -3.66
C GLU A 66 28.50 -22.27 -4.99
N LYS A 67 27.44 -22.74 -5.65
CA LYS A 67 26.94 -22.17 -6.91
C LYS A 67 26.49 -20.72 -6.77
N LEU A 68 25.86 -20.36 -5.66
CA LEU A 68 25.44 -18.98 -5.37
C LEU A 68 26.66 -18.08 -5.20
N MET A 69 27.68 -18.54 -4.48
CA MET A 69 28.89 -17.77 -4.15
C MET A 69 29.90 -17.68 -5.29
N ASP A 70 29.79 -18.50 -6.32
CA ASP A 70 30.63 -18.46 -7.52
C ASP A 70 30.43 -17.14 -8.31
N ASP A 71 29.19 -16.65 -8.41
CA ASP A 71 28.88 -15.40 -9.13
C ASP A 71 29.26 -14.16 -8.29
N PRO A 72 30.18 -13.29 -8.78
CA PRO A 72 30.52 -12.03 -8.10
C PRO A 72 29.31 -11.10 -7.87
N LYS A 73 28.28 -11.14 -8.72
CA LYS A 73 27.06 -10.34 -8.55
C LYS A 73 26.28 -10.79 -7.33
N ASN A 74 26.18 -12.09 -7.10
CA ASN A 74 25.49 -12.65 -5.93
C ASN A 74 26.24 -12.30 -4.64
N ARG A 75 27.58 -12.35 -4.65
CA ARG A 75 28.40 -11.92 -3.51
C ARG A 75 28.18 -10.43 -3.17
N LEU A 76 28.14 -9.57 -4.19
CA LEU A 76 27.82 -8.14 -4.01
C LEU A 76 26.41 -7.95 -3.44
N ALA A 77 25.41 -8.64 -4.01
CA ALA A 77 24.04 -8.55 -3.54
C ALA A 77 23.89 -9.03 -2.08
N LEU A 78 24.50 -10.15 -1.72
CA LEU A 78 24.50 -10.66 -0.34
C LEU A 78 25.15 -9.67 0.62
N SER A 79 26.30 -9.08 0.26
CA SER A 79 26.97 -8.09 1.09
C SER A 79 26.13 -6.82 1.26
N ALA A 80 25.46 -6.35 0.21
CA ALA A 80 24.66 -5.13 0.25
C ALA A 80 23.33 -5.33 1.01
N LEU A 81 22.62 -6.43 0.72
CA LEU A 81 21.30 -6.73 1.31
C LEU A 81 21.38 -7.20 2.75
N SER A 82 22.52 -7.72 3.21
CA SER A 82 22.74 -8.07 4.62
C SER A 82 23.13 -6.87 5.48
N ALA A 83 23.65 -5.80 4.88
CA ALA A 83 24.15 -4.62 5.60
C ALA A 83 23.14 -3.47 5.70
N ALA A 84 22.08 -3.44 4.87
CA ALA A 84 21.14 -2.33 4.79
C ALA A 84 19.73 -2.77 4.37
N ASP A 85 18.73 -1.88 4.54
CA ASP A 85 17.35 -2.11 4.08
C ASP A 85 17.34 -2.40 2.56
N PRO A 86 16.85 -3.56 2.11
CA PRO A 86 16.72 -3.90 0.70
C PRO A 86 16.01 -2.82 -0.12
N LYS A 87 15.03 -2.12 0.44
CA LYS A 87 14.32 -1.04 -0.26
C LYS A 87 15.22 0.13 -0.62
N THR A 88 16.22 0.42 0.21
CA THR A 88 17.22 1.47 -0.02
C THR A 88 18.29 0.98 -0.97
N VAL A 89 18.79 -0.25 -0.77
CA VAL A 89 19.84 -0.86 -1.61
C VAL A 89 19.39 -1.00 -3.07
N LEU A 90 18.13 -1.36 -3.28
CA LEU A 90 17.57 -1.62 -4.60
C LEU A 90 17.00 -0.37 -5.28
N GLN A 91 17.19 0.84 -4.73
CA GLN A 91 16.71 2.07 -5.37
C GLN A 91 17.44 2.34 -6.68
N ASN A 92 16.67 2.55 -7.75
CA ASN A 92 17.22 2.97 -9.02
C ASN A 92 17.26 4.49 -9.11
N ARG A 93 18.46 5.07 -9.05
CA ARG A 93 18.68 6.52 -9.13
C ARG A 93 18.18 7.13 -10.44
N ASN A 94 18.22 6.40 -11.56
CA ASN A 94 17.75 6.90 -12.84
C ASN A 94 16.23 7.10 -12.79
N VAL A 95 15.48 6.13 -12.25
CA VAL A 95 14.04 6.25 -12.05
C VAL A 95 13.68 7.44 -11.17
N LEU A 96 14.45 7.70 -10.11
CA LEU A 96 14.25 8.88 -9.25
C LEU A 96 14.52 10.20 -9.99
N THR A 97 15.51 10.21 -10.89
CA THR A 97 15.85 11.40 -11.69
C THR A 97 14.78 11.66 -12.76
N GLU A 98 14.25 10.61 -13.38
CA GLU A 98 13.20 10.70 -14.39
C GLU A 98 11.83 11.04 -13.81
N ASN A 99 11.53 10.63 -12.57
CA ASN A 99 10.24 10.86 -11.92
C ASN A 99 10.10 12.29 -11.36
N GLN A 100 10.02 13.26 -12.27
CA GLN A 100 9.78 14.66 -11.93
C GLN A 100 8.30 14.93 -11.64
N HIS A 101 8.00 15.61 -10.53
CA HIS A 101 6.63 15.99 -10.12
C HIS A 101 6.11 17.24 -10.88
N ILE A 102 6.28 17.26 -12.20
CA ILE A 102 5.87 18.36 -13.09
C ILE A 102 4.74 17.85 -13.98
N PHE A 103 3.56 18.48 -13.87
CA PHE A 103 2.36 18.08 -14.60
C PHE A 103 1.81 19.24 -15.42
N SER A 104 1.49 18.99 -16.69
CA SER A 104 0.93 20.00 -17.61
C SER A 104 -0.53 20.33 -17.31
N VAL A 105 -1.28 19.37 -16.78
CA VAL A 105 -2.68 19.52 -16.37
C VAL A 105 -2.76 19.35 -14.87
N LYS A 106 -3.26 20.36 -14.17
CA LYS A 106 -3.46 20.38 -12.72
C LYS A 106 -4.84 20.92 -12.41
N ILE A 107 -5.39 20.52 -11.27
CA ILE A 107 -6.53 21.23 -10.72
C ILE A 107 -6.08 22.65 -10.32
N PRO A 108 -6.90 23.69 -10.56
CA PRO A 108 -6.50 25.08 -10.31
C PRO A 108 -6.40 25.43 -8.82
N PHE A 109 -7.01 24.61 -7.96
CA PHE A 109 -7.07 24.82 -6.53
C PHE A 109 -6.91 23.47 -5.82
N GLU A 110 -5.88 23.36 -4.98
CA GLU A 110 -5.58 22.16 -4.21
C GLU A 110 -6.08 22.29 -2.77
N GLY A 111 -6.31 21.16 -2.09
CA GLY A 111 -6.75 21.17 -0.71
C GLY A 111 -5.60 21.42 0.26
N ALA A 112 -5.82 22.27 1.26
CA ALA A 112 -4.87 22.55 2.33
C ALA A 112 -5.55 22.45 3.71
N PRO A 113 -4.83 22.00 4.76
CA PRO A 113 -3.46 21.49 4.76
C PRO A 113 -3.34 20.07 4.20
N ILE A 114 -2.11 19.55 4.05
CA ILE A 114 -1.89 18.13 3.79
C ILE A 114 -2.38 17.33 4.99
N THR A 115 -3.21 16.31 4.74
CA THR A 115 -3.83 15.47 5.76
C THR A 115 -3.00 14.24 6.08
N ASN A 116 -3.05 13.73 7.31
CA ASN A 116 -2.35 12.51 7.72
C ASN A 116 -3.26 11.54 8.48
N GLN A 117 -3.43 10.33 7.97
CA GLN A 117 -4.25 9.28 8.60
C GLN A 117 -3.57 8.58 9.77
N ASN A 118 -2.26 8.78 9.95
CA ASN A 118 -1.42 8.13 10.96
C ASN A 118 -1.50 6.59 10.87
N SER A 119 -1.45 5.89 12.00
CA SER A 119 -1.50 4.43 12.10
C SER A 119 -2.95 3.93 12.07
N SER A 120 -3.69 4.29 11.02
CA SER A 120 -5.06 3.82 10.75
C SER A 120 -5.24 3.48 9.28
N GLY A 121 -6.22 2.63 8.96
CA GLY A 121 -6.54 2.22 7.58
C GLY A 121 -7.58 3.11 6.88
N ARG A 122 -7.62 4.42 7.20
CA ARG A 122 -8.67 5.35 6.77
C ARG A 122 -8.43 6.03 5.41
N CYS A 123 -7.50 5.54 4.60
CA CYS A 123 -7.10 6.18 3.34
C CYS A 123 -8.27 6.51 2.41
N TRP A 124 -9.28 5.64 2.36
CA TRP A 124 -10.50 5.82 1.57
C TRP A 124 -11.35 7.00 2.06
N ILE A 125 -11.48 7.21 3.38
CA ILE A 125 -12.15 8.37 3.98
C ILE A 125 -11.36 9.65 3.71
N PHE A 126 -10.03 9.60 3.90
CA PHE A 126 -9.15 10.75 3.64
C PHE A 126 -9.18 11.14 2.16
N ALA A 127 -9.11 10.18 1.24
CA ALA A 127 -9.18 10.45 -0.20
C ALA A 127 -10.50 11.09 -0.60
N ALA A 128 -11.64 10.55 -0.13
CA ALA A 128 -12.96 11.11 -0.43
C ALA A 128 -13.12 12.54 0.12
N THR A 129 -12.79 12.74 1.41
CA THR A 129 -12.88 14.06 2.05
C THR A 129 -11.89 15.07 1.48
N ASN A 130 -10.73 14.64 0.98
CA ASN A 130 -9.78 15.48 0.26
C ASN A 130 -10.32 15.98 -1.09
N VAL A 131 -11.16 15.20 -1.76
CA VAL A 131 -11.87 15.67 -2.97
C VAL A 131 -12.98 16.64 -2.59
N PHE A 132 -13.79 16.31 -1.57
CA PHE A 132 -14.94 17.15 -1.18
C PHE A 132 -14.52 18.54 -0.68
N ARG A 133 -13.45 18.61 0.12
CA ARG A 133 -12.99 19.87 0.71
C ARG A 133 -12.57 20.90 -0.34
N VAL A 134 -12.03 20.47 -1.49
CA VAL A 134 -11.62 21.39 -2.58
C VAL A 134 -12.81 22.21 -3.07
N ALA A 135 -13.96 21.56 -3.28
CA ALA A 135 -15.19 22.25 -3.70
C ALA A 135 -15.71 23.19 -2.61
N LEU A 136 -15.67 22.78 -1.34
CA LEU A 136 -16.12 23.59 -0.20
C LEU A 136 -15.22 24.82 0.02
N MET A 137 -13.91 24.64 -0.02
CA MET A 137 -12.93 25.71 0.08
C MET A 137 -13.13 26.75 -1.02
N LYS A 138 -13.30 26.30 -2.27
CA LYS A 138 -13.58 27.19 -3.41
C LYS A 138 -14.90 27.94 -3.23
N ARG A 139 -15.96 27.25 -2.81
CA ARG A 139 -17.29 27.84 -2.62
C ARG A 139 -17.33 28.89 -1.51
N HIS A 140 -16.59 28.66 -0.43
CA HIS A 140 -16.60 29.51 0.75
C HIS A 140 -15.37 30.42 0.87
N ASN A 141 -14.53 30.48 -0.16
CA ASN A 141 -13.29 31.26 -0.20
C ASN A 141 -12.38 31.02 1.02
N LEU A 142 -12.12 29.74 1.32
CA LEU A 142 -11.29 29.31 2.45
C LEU A 142 -9.89 28.95 1.97
N GLU A 143 -8.87 29.45 2.65
CA GLU A 143 -7.46 29.10 2.39
C GLU A 143 -7.11 27.68 2.88
N ALA A 144 -7.64 27.29 4.05
CA ALA A 144 -7.42 25.98 4.66
C ALA A 144 -8.72 25.43 5.23
N PHE A 145 -9.01 24.16 4.98
CA PHE A 145 -10.20 23.49 5.50
C PHE A 145 -10.03 21.96 5.48
N GLU A 146 -10.57 21.32 6.52
CA GLU A 146 -10.67 19.87 6.60
C GLU A 146 -12.08 19.47 7.05
N LEU A 147 -12.55 18.37 6.46
CA LEU A 147 -13.71 17.64 6.95
C LEU A 147 -13.27 16.61 7.96
N SER A 148 -14.12 16.31 8.94
CA SER A 148 -13.79 15.33 9.97
C SER A 148 -13.78 13.91 9.42
N GLN A 149 -12.58 13.34 9.29
CA GLN A 149 -12.41 11.95 8.91
C GLN A 149 -12.77 11.02 10.08
N SER A 150 -12.52 11.45 11.32
CA SER A 150 -12.91 10.71 12.53
C SER A 150 -14.41 10.63 12.74
N TYR A 151 -15.18 11.64 12.31
CA TYR A 151 -16.64 11.60 12.33
C TYR A 151 -17.19 10.48 11.45
N LEU A 152 -16.74 10.40 10.20
CA LEU A 152 -17.13 9.32 9.30
C LEU A 152 -16.60 7.97 9.79
N PHE A 153 -15.39 7.93 10.35
CA PHE A 153 -14.79 6.71 10.88
C PHE A 153 -15.55 6.12 12.07
N PHE A 154 -16.09 6.99 12.94
CA PHE A 154 -16.94 6.56 14.05
C PHE A 154 -18.18 5.83 13.53
N TRP A 155 -18.91 6.47 12.60
CA TRP A 155 -20.13 5.88 12.03
C TRP A 155 -19.83 4.62 11.21
N ASP A 156 -18.74 4.61 10.44
CA ASP A 156 -18.27 3.43 9.70
C ASP A 156 -18.07 2.22 10.63
N LYS A 157 -17.38 2.40 11.77
CA LYS A 157 -17.17 1.31 12.72
C LYS A 157 -18.47 0.80 13.32
N LEU A 158 -19.38 1.71 13.65
CA LEU A 158 -20.67 1.36 14.23
C LEU A 158 -21.52 0.57 13.21
N GLU A 159 -21.60 1.05 11.98
CA GLU A 159 -22.37 0.40 10.89
C GLU A 159 -21.76 -0.96 10.54
N LYS A 160 -20.43 -1.09 10.47
CA LYS A 160 -19.76 -2.37 10.24
C LYS A 160 -20.01 -3.37 11.35
N ALA A 161 -19.97 -2.93 12.60
CA ALA A 161 -20.29 -3.78 13.74
C ALA A 161 -21.73 -4.31 13.64
N ASN A 162 -22.69 -3.44 13.33
CA ASN A 162 -24.08 -3.84 13.13
C ASN A 162 -24.23 -4.79 11.94
N TRP A 163 -23.68 -4.42 10.78
CA TRP A 163 -23.71 -5.24 9.56
C TRP A 163 -23.14 -6.63 9.82
N PHE A 164 -22.01 -6.73 10.54
CA PHE A 164 -21.43 -8.02 10.91
C PHE A 164 -22.41 -8.87 11.73
N LEU A 165 -23.11 -8.30 12.72
CA LEU A 165 -24.07 -9.06 13.53
C LEU A 165 -25.25 -9.58 12.69
N GLU A 166 -25.75 -8.76 11.75
CA GLU A 166 -26.77 -9.19 10.79
C GLU A 166 -26.25 -10.32 9.90
N GLN A 167 -25.01 -10.23 9.40
CA GLN A 167 -24.42 -11.33 8.62
C GLN A 167 -24.26 -12.62 9.42
N ILE A 168 -23.99 -12.54 10.72
CA ILE A 168 -23.93 -13.73 11.58
C ILE A 168 -25.32 -14.36 11.75
N LEU A 169 -26.38 -13.56 11.82
CA LEU A 169 -27.76 -14.05 11.84
C LEU A 169 -28.15 -14.69 10.50
N ASP A 170 -27.82 -14.03 9.38
CA ASP A 170 -28.10 -14.53 8.02
C ASP A 170 -27.38 -15.85 7.72
N THR A 171 -26.23 -16.08 8.35
CA THR A 171 -25.39 -17.28 8.19
C THR A 171 -25.47 -18.23 9.39
N ALA A 172 -26.49 -18.09 10.25
CA ALA A 172 -26.57 -18.85 11.50
C ALA A 172 -26.61 -20.38 11.30
N ASP A 173 -27.15 -20.83 10.17
CA ASP A 173 -27.26 -22.22 9.72
C ASP A 173 -25.97 -22.80 9.09
N GLU A 174 -25.03 -21.96 8.67
CA GLU A 174 -23.74 -22.41 8.15
C GLU A 174 -22.80 -22.89 9.26
N ASP A 175 -21.87 -23.82 8.96
CA ASP A 175 -20.85 -24.26 9.92
C ASP A 175 -19.95 -23.08 10.36
N VAL A 176 -19.65 -22.99 11.66
CA VAL A 176 -18.76 -21.98 12.22
C VAL A 176 -17.33 -22.10 11.66
N GLU A 177 -16.88 -23.30 11.33
CA GLU A 177 -15.60 -23.56 10.67
C GLU A 177 -15.69 -23.40 9.14
N GLY A 178 -16.88 -23.08 8.62
CA GLY A 178 -17.13 -22.81 7.22
C GLY A 178 -16.35 -21.60 6.72
N ARG A 179 -15.94 -21.64 5.44
CA ARG A 179 -15.12 -20.59 4.81
C ARG A 179 -15.74 -19.19 4.95
N LEU A 180 -17.06 -19.07 4.78
CA LEU A 180 -17.76 -17.79 4.84
C LEU A 180 -17.76 -17.22 6.26
N VAL A 181 -18.20 -18.01 7.25
CA VAL A 181 -18.24 -17.59 8.67
C VAL A 181 -16.83 -17.23 9.16
N GLN A 182 -15.82 -18.04 8.86
CA GLN A 182 -14.42 -17.72 9.19
C GLN A 182 -13.95 -16.42 8.52
N ARG A 183 -14.39 -16.14 7.29
CA ARG A 183 -14.07 -14.88 6.62
C ARG A 183 -14.72 -13.67 7.30
N LEU A 184 -15.98 -13.78 7.72
CA LEU A 184 -16.68 -12.73 8.49
C LEU A 184 -15.98 -12.47 9.82
N LEU A 185 -15.56 -13.54 10.52
CA LEU A 185 -14.88 -13.47 11.81
C LEU A 185 -13.45 -12.91 11.71
N GLN A 186 -12.82 -12.91 10.54
CA GLN A 186 -11.42 -12.52 10.39
C GLN A 186 -11.17 -11.05 10.74
N SER A 187 -11.99 -10.13 10.24
CA SER A 187 -11.84 -8.68 10.48
C SER A 187 -13.19 -7.95 10.36
N PRO A 188 -14.08 -8.10 11.35
CA PRO A 188 -15.46 -7.60 11.27
C PRO A 188 -15.55 -6.07 11.26
N VAL A 189 -14.56 -5.37 11.82
CA VAL A 189 -14.52 -3.90 11.95
C VAL A 189 -13.21 -3.31 11.44
N GLY A 190 -12.64 -3.90 10.39
CA GLY A 190 -11.46 -3.38 9.72
C GLY A 190 -11.68 -1.94 9.22
N ASP A 191 -10.62 -1.12 9.26
CA ASP A 191 -10.72 0.31 8.92
C ASP A 191 -11.01 0.58 7.44
N GLY A 192 -10.57 -0.31 6.56
CA GLY A 192 -10.70 -0.13 5.11
C GLY A 192 -12.16 -0.15 4.64
N GLY A 193 -12.42 0.50 3.52
CA GLY A 193 -13.75 0.57 2.91
C GLY A 193 -13.67 0.95 1.44
N GLN A 194 -14.83 1.14 0.83
CA GLN A 194 -14.97 1.46 -0.59
C GLN A 194 -15.81 2.72 -0.80
N TRP A 195 -15.85 3.21 -2.04
CA TRP A 195 -16.56 4.43 -2.40
C TRP A 195 -18.04 4.41 -2.00
N ASP A 196 -18.76 3.32 -2.28
CA ASP A 196 -20.19 3.24 -1.98
C ASP A 196 -20.47 3.28 -0.47
N MET A 197 -19.51 2.82 0.35
CA MET A 197 -19.60 2.96 1.80
C MET A 197 -19.47 4.42 2.24
N ILE A 198 -18.64 5.23 1.58
CA ILE A 198 -18.61 6.69 1.80
C ILE A 198 -19.96 7.30 1.45
N VAL A 199 -20.53 6.94 0.30
CA VAL A 199 -21.84 7.44 -0.14
C VAL A 199 -22.91 7.11 0.89
N ASN A 200 -22.94 5.88 1.41
CA ASN A 200 -23.87 5.46 2.46
C ASN A 200 -23.71 6.30 3.74
N LEU A 201 -22.47 6.49 4.19
CA LEU A 201 -22.17 7.26 5.41
C LEU A 201 -22.54 8.73 5.24
N VAL A 202 -22.15 9.36 4.13
CA VAL A 202 -22.42 10.77 3.85
C VAL A 202 -23.91 11.02 3.65
N ASN A 203 -24.63 10.12 2.97
CA ASN A 203 -26.08 10.26 2.81
C ASN A 203 -26.84 10.14 4.14
N LYS A 204 -26.38 9.27 5.04
CA LYS A 204 -27.06 9.01 6.33
C LYS A 204 -26.66 9.99 7.43
N TYR A 205 -25.39 10.34 7.52
CA TYR A 205 -24.81 11.12 8.63
C TYR A 205 -24.28 12.49 8.21
N GLY A 206 -24.16 12.75 6.92
CA GLY A 206 -23.60 13.99 6.42
C GLY A 206 -22.09 14.11 6.68
N LEU A 207 -21.64 15.36 6.76
CA LEU A 207 -20.25 15.75 6.92
C LEU A 207 -20.16 16.89 7.93
N VAL A 208 -19.07 16.94 8.69
CA VAL A 208 -18.79 18.03 9.64
C VAL A 208 -17.36 18.55 9.44
N PRO A 209 -17.09 19.83 9.72
CA PRO A 209 -15.73 20.35 9.79
C PRO A 209 -14.87 19.62 10.84
N GLN A 210 -13.58 19.44 10.55
CA GLN A 210 -12.60 18.79 11.45
C GLN A 210 -12.56 19.45 12.84
N VAL A 211 -12.75 20.76 12.92
CA VAL A 211 -12.74 21.52 14.18
C VAL A 211 -13.88 21.14 15.13
N LEU A 212 -14.98 20.58 14.62
CA LEU A 212 -16.12 20.17 15.45
C LEU A 212 -15.97 18.74 15.98
N TYR A 213 -15.22 17.89 15.28
CA TYR A 213 -14.97 16.52 15.66
C TYR A 213 -13.52 16.15 15.29
N PRO A 214 -12.55 16.49 16.16
CA PRO A 214 -11.14 16.24 15.86
C PRO A 214 -10.77 14.77 16.04
N ASP A 215 -9.66 14.38 15.44
CA ASP A 215 -9.10 13.03 15.60
C ASP A 215 -8.74 12.74 17.06
N SER A 216 -9.33 11.67 17.59
CA SER A 216 -8.93 11.09 18.87
C SER A 216 -7.69 10.19 18.72
N PHE A 217 -7.11 9.78 19.85
CA PHE A 217 -6.01 8.81 19.84
C PHE A 217 -6.36 7.53 19.07
N ASN A 218 -7.55 6.98 19.32
CA ASN A 218 -8.03 5.75 18.66
C ASN A 218 -8.33 5.95 17.17
N ALA A 219 -8.66 7.18 16.74
CA ALA A 219 -8.80 7.50 15.33
C ALA A 219 -7.45 7.45 14.61
N SER A 220 -6.38 7.94 15.27
CA SER A 220 -5.02 7.94 14.71
C SER A 220 -4.22 6.64 14.93
N HIS A 221 -4.64 5.78 15.86
CA HIS A 221 -3.97 4.51 16.23
C HIS A 221 -5.02 3.42 16.47
N SER A 222 -5.66 2.94 15.40
CA SER A 222 -6.87 2.13 15.50
C SER A 222 -6.65 0.66 15.87
N GLY A 223 -5.40 0.18 15.90
CA GLY A 223 -5.09 -1.23 16.14
C GLY A 223 -5.70 -1.79 17.43
N THR A 224 -5.55 -1.08 18.55
CA THR A 224 -6.06 -1.51 19.86
C THR A 224 -7.59 -1.56 19.90
N ILE A 225 -8.26 -0.51 19.40
CA ILE A 225 -9.73 -0.46 19.40
C ILE A 225 -10.31 -1.52 18.45
N ASN A 226 -9.67 -1.79 17.31
CA ASN A 226 -10.08 -2.84 16.38
C ASN A 226 -9.98 -4.22 17.02
N ASN A 227 -8.91 -4.50 17.77
CA ASN A 227 -8.76 -5.77 18.48
C ASN A 227 -9.83 -5.94 19.55
N LEU A 228 -10.11 -4.89 20.34
CA LEU A 228 -11.13 -4.93 21.38
C LEU A 228 -12.53 -5.20 20.79
N LEU A 229 -12.92 -4.42 19.78
CA LEU A 229 -14.22 -4.56 19.12
C LEU A 229 -14.33 -5.92 18.42
N THR A 230 -13.29 -6.38 17.74
CA THR A 230 -13.29 -7.71 17.08
C THR A 230 -13.50 -8.83 18.08
N THR A 231 -12.82 -8.79 19.24
CA THR A 231 -13.01 -9.80 20.29
C THR A 231 -14.45 -9.82 20.79
N LYS A 232 -15.04 -8.64 21.03
CA LYS A 232 -16.43 -8.54 21.49
C LYS A 232 -17.45 -8.98 20.43
N LEU A 233 -17.23 -8.62 19.17
CA LEU A 233 -18.08 -9.07 18.08
C LEU A 233 -18.01 -10.59 17.87
N ARG A 234 -16.84 -11.22 18.04
CA ARG A 234 -16.72 -12.68 18.00
C ARG A 234 -17.46 -13.36 19.16
N GLU A 235 -17.35 -12.81 20.37
CA GLU A 235 -18.14 -13.26 21.53
C GLU A 235 -19.65 -13.16 21.24
N ASN A 236 -20.10 -12.01 20.74
CA ASN A 236 -21.51 -11.81 20.39
C ASN A 236 -21.97 -12.70 19.23
N ALA A 237 -21.11 -13.00 18.26
CA ALA A 237 -21.43 -13.91 17.17
C ALA A 237 -21.75 -15.31 17.69
N LEU A 238 -20.96 -15.82 18.64
CA LEU A 238 -21.26 -17.12 19.28
C LEU A 238 -22.59 -17.08 20.04
N THR A 239 -22.87 -15.99 20.77
CA THR A 239 -24.15 -15.82 21.46
C THR A 239 -25.33 -15.77 20.49
N LEU A 240 -25.23 -15.01 19.39
CA LEU A 240 -26.31 -14.91 18.40
C LEU A 240 -26.60 -16.25 17.73
N ARG A 241 -25.56 -17.00 17.37
CA ARG A 241 -25.70 -18.32 16.74
C ARG A 241 -26.34 -19.34 17.68
N SER A 242 -25.99 -19.33 18.97
CA SER A 242 -26.62 -20.23 19.95
C SER A 242 -28.09 -19.90 20.19
N LEU A 243 -28.45 -18.62 20.19
CA LEU A 243 -29.84 -18.17 20.28
C LEU A 243 -30.64 -18.59 19.04
N ALA A 244 -30.08 -18.43 17.84
CA ALA A 244 -30.72 -18.86 16.59
C ALA A 244 -30.95 -20.39 16.54
N ALA A 245 -29.98 -21.18 17.01
CA ALA A 245 -30.12 -22.64 17.11
C ALA A 245 -31.20 -23.06 18.13
N THR A 246 -31.39 -22.28 19.21
CA THR A 246 -32.43 -22.57 20.21
C THR A 246 -33.82 -22.18 19.72
N SER A 247 -33.96 -21.06 19.01
CA SER A 247 -35.24 -20.58 18.47
C SER A 247 -35.79 -21.44 17.33
N SER A 248 -34.95 -22.23 16.65
CA SER A 248 -35.38 -23.18 15.61
C SER A 248 -35.85 -24.53 16.17
N LEU A 249 -35.69 -24.76 17.47
CA LEU A 249 -36.11 -25.97 18.19
C LEU A 249 -37.46 -25.80 18.93
N SER A 250 -38.07 -24.61 18.90
CA SER A 250 -39.38 -24.28 19.49
C SER A 250 -40.41 -23.97 18.42
#